data_AF-A0A1G4K9C1-F1
#
_entry.id   AF-A0A1G4K9C1-F1
#
_cell.length_a   1.000
_cell.length_b   1.000
_cell.length_c   1.000
_cell.angle_alpha   90.00
_cell.angle_beta   90.00
_cell.angle_gamma   90.00
#
_symmetry.space_group_name_H-M   'P 1'
#
loop_
_entity.id
_entity.type
_entity.pdbx_description
1 polymer ?
#
loop_
_entity_poly.entity_id
_entity_poly.type
_entity_poly.pdbx_seq_one_letter_code
_entity_poly.pdbx_strand_id
1 'polypeptide(L)'
;MAIDKRLIVGQLHQELRYIQLIYHRNKNQHKVAVWWKHFNELKRSVGQVLVLIQNDKVRKVEVIRLRNLIQKLRKRQISRMYYSFNGVVGLGQFVTLGVVLVGLLAKIKALYDAIYELYEAEFKTFGLLEKQTVSDPSHISSEQIGTLNGEEIGEEINIDEQPTQKPDMAAENFAAVYGSRKKDKKKVKKKKKKGSAMDDIFG
;
A
#
# COMPACT_ATOMS: atom_id res chain seq x y z
N MET A 1 -8.83 4.56 -30.18
CA MET A 1 -7.54 5.27 -29.97
C MET A 1 -6.49 4.18 -29.82
N ALA A 2 -5.55 4.05 -30.77
CA ALA A 2 -4.55 2.97 -30.69
C ALA A 2 -3.61 3.26 -29.51
N ILE A 3 -3.47 2.29 -28.61
CA ILE A 3 -2.58 2.39 -27.45
C ILE A 3 -1.14 2.24 -27.94
N ASP A 4 -0.34 3.31 -27.87
CA ASP A 4 1.06 3.29 -28.28
C ASP A 4 1.95 2.67 -27.19
N LYS A 5 2.55 1.51 -27.51
CA LYS A 5 3.52 0.81 -26.65
C LYS A 5 4.66 1.73 -26.20
N ARG A 6 5.22 2.53 -27.12
CA ARG A 6 6.39 3.38 -26.81
C ARG A 6 6.05 4.45 -25.78
N LEU A 7 4.88 5.07 -25.92
CA LEU A 7 4.37 6.04 -24.97
C LEU A 7 4.20 5.43 -23.58
N ILE A 8 3.58 4.25 -23.48
CA ILE A 8 3.39 3.55 -22.19
C ILE A 8 4.72 3.22 -21.54
N VAL A 9 5.68 2.67 -22.30
CA VAL A 9 7.01 2.32 -21.79
C VAL A 9 7.72 3.57 -21.28
N GLY A 10 7.65 4.68 -22.02
CA GLY A 10 8.22 5.97 -21.60
C GLY A 10 7.60 6.49 -20.31
N GLN A 11 6.27 6.43 -20.18
CA GLN A 11 5.57 6.84 -18.95
C GLN A 11 5.95 5.93 -17.77
N LEU A 12 5.96 4.60 -17.94
CA LEU A 12 6.33 3.67 -16.87
C LEU A 12 7.78 3.86 -16.42
N HIS A 13 8.69 4.13 -17.35
CA HIS A 13 10.08 4.44 -17.04
C HIS A 13 10.19 5.72 -16.18
N GLN A 14 9.42 6.76 -16.52
CA GLN A 14 9.39 8.00 -15.75
C GLN A 14 8.82 7.78 -14.33
N GLU A 15 7.74 7.01 -14.19
CA GLU A 15 7.22 6.64 -12.86
C GLU A 15 8.25 5.86 -12.05
N LEU A 16 8.95 4.90 -12.67
CA LEU A 16 10.01 4.16 -11.99
C LEU A 16 11.13 5.08 -11.50
N ARG A 17 11.51 6.09 -12.28
CA ARG A 17 12.50 7.10 -11.88
C ARG A 17 12.03 7.86 -10.65
N TYR A 18 10.77 8.31 -10.61
CA TYR A 18 10.23 8.98 -9.41
C TYR A 18 10.23 8.05 -8.19
N ILE A 19 9.82 6.80 -8.37
CA ILE A 19 9.86 5.79 -7.30
C ILE A 19 11.29 5.62 -6.77
N GLN A 20 12.29 5.51 -7.65
CA GLN A 20 13.69 5.36 -7.26
C GLN A 20 14.20 6.57 -6.47
N LEU A 21 13.91 7.80 -6.92
CA LEU A 21 14.32 9.01 -6.23
C LEU A 21 13.73 9.09 -4.82
N ILE A 22 12.43 8.86 -4.69
CA ILE A 22 11.74 8.78 -3.40
C ILE A 22 12.35 7.67 -2.54
N TYR A 23 12.61 6.50 -3.13
CA TYR A 23 13.20 5.37 -2.43
C TYR A 23 14.58 5.70 -1.86
N HIS A 24 15.46 6.31 -2.63
CA HIS A 24 16.79 6.67 -2.16
C HIS A 24 16.74 7.74 -1.06
N ARG A 25 15.91 8.77 -1.23
CA ARG A 25 15.79 9.87 -0.27
C ARG A 25 15.27 9.40 1.09
N ASN A 26 14.29 8.51 1.09
CA ASN A 26 13.50 8.17 2.28
C ASN A 26 13.93 6.86 2.96
N LYS A 27 14.87 6.10 2.36
CA LYS A 27 15.30 4.77 2.86
C LYS A 27 15.74 4.81 4.31
N ASN A 28 16.56 5.78 4.70
CA ASN A 28 17.15 5.77 6.03
C ASN A 28 16.16 6.17 7.14
N GLN A 29 15.07 6.85 6.78
CA GLN A 29 14.06 7.33 7.73
C GLN A 29 12.95 6.29 7.95
N HIS A 30 12.62 5.49 6.92
CA HIS A 30 11.39 4.71 6.92
C HIS A 30 11.57 3.21 6.67
N LYS A 31 12.80 2.68 6.68
CA LYS A 31 13.10 1.24 6.46
C LYS A 31 12.17 0.26 7.19
N VAL A 32 11.74 0.61 8.41
CA VAL A 32 10.92 -0.25 9.29
C VAL A 32 9.41 0.01 9.17
N ALA A 33 9.00 1.04 8.42
CA ALA A 33 7.58 1.39 8.30
C ALA A 33 6.83 0.40 7.40
N VAL A 34 5.57 0.09 7.75
CA VAL A 34 4.71 -0.82 6.97
C VAL A 34 4.50 -0.30 5.54
N TRP A 35 4.22 0.99 5.40
CA TRP A 35 4.06 1.61 4.08
C TRP A 35 5.35 1.55 3.24
N TRP A 36 6.53 1.55 3.88
CA TRP A 36 7.80 1.42 3.17
C TRP A 36 7.97 0.05 2.52
N LYS A 37 7.56 -1.02 3.21
CA LYS A 37 7.51 -2.37 2.65
C LYS A 37 6.65 -2.40 1.39
N HIS A 38 5.45 -1.81 1.46
CA HIS A 38 4.54 -1.73 0.32
C HIS A 38 5.09 -0.88 -0.84
N PHE A 39 5.74 0.23 -0.53
CA PHE A 39 6.42 1.03 -1.55
C PHE A 39 7.57 0.28 -2.22
N ASN A 40 8.34 -0.52 -1.47
CA ASN A 40 9.37 -1.37 -2.04
C ASN A 40 8.80 -2.52 -2.90
N GLU A 41 7.66 -3.10 -2.51
CA GLU A 41 6.93 -4.07 -3.34
C GLU A 41 6.53 -3.45 -4.68
N LEU A 42 5.97 -2.24 -4.66
CA LEU A 42 5.60 -1.48 -5.85
C LEU A 42 6.81 -1.21 -6.76
N LYS A 43 7.91 -0.71 -6.19
CA LYS A 43 9.18 -0.48 -6.91
C LYS A 43 9.68 -1.73 -7.65
N ARG A 44 9.65 -2.88 -6.96
CA ARG A 44 10.11 -4.15 -7.54
C ARG A 44 9.18 -4.60 -8.67
N SER A 45 7.85 -4.51 -8.46
CA SER A 45 6.87 -4.86 -9.48
C SER A 45 7.05 -4.01 -10.74
N VAL A 46 7.12 -2.68 -10.60
CA VAL A 46 7.29 -1.75 -11.74
C VAL A 46 8.60 -2.02 -12.47
N GLY A 47 9.69 -2.24 -11.75
CA GLY A 47 10.98 -2.57 -12.38
C GLY A 47 10.95 -3.88 -13.16
N GLN A 48 10.28 -4.92 -12.63
CA GLN A 48 10.13 -6.19 -13.33
C GLN A 48 9.27 -6.07 -14.59
N VAL A 49 8.14 -5.35 -14.49
CA VAL A 49 7.25 -5.12 -15.63
C VAL A 49 7.98 -4.33 -16.72
N LEU A 50 8.70 -3.27 -16.36
CA LEU A 50 9.44 -2.43 -17.31
C LEU A 50 10.46 -3.25 -18.13
N VAL A 51 11.24 -4.11 -17.47
CA VAL A 51 12.22 -4.97 -18.15
C VAL A 51 11.53 -5.94 -19.12
N LEU A 52 10.35 -6.47 -18.77
CA LEU A 52 9.62 -7.40 -19.65
C LEU A 52 9.03 -6.71 -20.88
N ILE A 53 8.51 -5.50 -20.74
CA ILE A 53 7.87 -4.77 -21.86
C ILE A 53 8.87 -4.05 -22.78
N GLN A 54 10.07 -3.75 -22.28
CA GLN A 54 11.13 -3.09 -23.04
C GLN A 54 11.73 -4.01 -24.11
N ASN A 55 11.65 -5.33 -23.92
CA ASN A 55 12.09 -6.29 -24.93
C ASN A 55 11.07 -6.34 -26.08
N ASP A 56 11.53 -6.19 -27.32
CA ASP A 56 10.67 -6.25 -28.50
C ASP A 56 10.21 -7.67 -28.85
N LYS A 57 11.01 -8.68 -28.49
CA LYS A 57 10.69 -10.09 -28.67
C LYS A 57 10.32 -10.70 -27.32
N VAL A 58 9.02 -10.74 -27.01
CA VAL A 58 8.53 -11.32 -25.75
C VAL A 58 8.26 -12.81 -25.96
N ARG A 59 9.00 -13.68 -25.27
CA ARG A 59 8.78 -15.13 -25.28
C ARG A 59 7.51 -15.47 -24.50
N LYS A 60 6.88 -16.61 -24.79
CA LYS A 60 5.69 -17.10 -24.05
C LYS A 60 5.89 -17.06 -22.52
N VAL A 61 7.07 -17.46 -22.04
CA VAL A 61 7.42 -17.43 -20.60
C VAL A 61 7.38 -16.02 -20.03
N GLU A 62 7.83 -15.02 -20.78
CA GLU A 62 7.85 -13.61 -20.38
C GLU A 62 6.44 -13.02 -20.36
N VAL A 63 5.59 -13.39 -21.34
CA VAL A 63 4.17 -13.01 -21.36
C VAL A 63 3.41 -13.59 -20.16
N ILE A 64 3.65 -14.87 -19.83
CA ILE A 64 3.06 -15.50 -18.63
C ILE A 64 3.48 -14.74 -17.36
N ARG A 65 4.78 -14.44 -17.22
CA ARG A 65 5.31 -13.68 -16.07
C ARG A 65 4.70 -12.27 -16.00
N LEU A 66 4.61 -11.58 -17.14
CA LEU A 66 4.03 -10.25 -17.24
C LEU A 66 2.58 -10.24 -16.74
N ARG A 67 1.74 -11.16 -17.24
CA ARG A 67 0.35 -11.30 -16.79
C ARG A 67 0.28 -11.52 -15.27
N ASN A 68 1.08 -12.43 -14.74
CA ASN A 68 1.05 -12.75 -13.31
C ASN A 68 1.44 -11.54 -12.45
N LEU A 69 2.44 -10.76 -12.87
CA LEU A 69 2.83 -9.52 -12.18
C LEU A 69 1.73 -8.48 -12.21
N ILE A 70 1.13 -8.26 -13.39
CA ILE A 70 0.04 -7.29 -13.57
C ILE A 70 -1.17 -7.69 -12.73
N GLN A 71 -1.60 -8.95 -12.81
CA GLN A 71 -2.75 -9.45 -12.05
C GLN A 71 -2.49 -9.43 -10.55
N LYS A 72 -1.27 -9.76 -10.09
CA LYS A 72 -0.89 -9.67 -8.68
C LYS A 72 -1.06 -8.25 -8.15
N LEU A 73 -0.60 -7.25 -8.90
CA LEU A 73 -0.80 -5.86 -8.51
C LEU A 73 -2.30 -5.53 -8.48
N ARG A 74 -2.98 -5.67 -9.63
CA ARG A 74 -4.37 -5.26 -9.87
C ARG A 74 -5.36 -5.90 -8.90
N LYS A 75 -5.24 -7.21 -8.63
CA LYS A 75 -6.22 -7.96 -7.83
C LYS A 75 -5.89 -8.03 -6.34
N ARG A 76 -4.62 -7.95 -5.94
CA ARG A 76 -4.22 -8.24 -4.55
C ARG A 76 -3.49 -7.11 -3.84
N GLN A 77 -2.67 -6.32 -4.55
CA GLN A 77 -1.77 -5.36 -3.89
C GLN A 77 -2.32 -3.94 -3.86
N ILE A 78 -3.10 -3.52 -4.86
CA ILE A 78 -3.61 -2.14 -4.95
C ILE A 78 -4.34 -1.72 -3.68
N SER A 79 -5.36 -2.47 -3.23
CA SER A 79 -6.16 -2.07 -2.06
C SER A 79 -5.29 -1.93 -0.81
N ARG A 80 -4.43 -2.91 -0.54
CA ARG A 80 -3.53 -2.87 0.62
C ARG A 80 -2.54 -1.70 0.56
N MET A 81 -1.95 -1.45 -0.61
CA MET A 81 -1.03 -0.31 -0.81
C MET A 81 -1.77 1.02 -0.62
N TYR A 82 -2.99 1.13 -1.16
CA TYR A 82 -3.83 2.32 -1.03
C TYR A 82 -4.14 2.63 0.43
N TYR A 83 -4.62 1.66 1.22
CA TYR A 83 -4.88 1.87 2.64
C TYR A 83 -3.61 2.23 3.41
N SER A 84 -2.49 1.53 3.12
CA SER A 84 -1.24 1.82 3.79
C SER A 84 -0.70 3.23 3.47
N PHE A 85 -0.87 3.72 2.25
CA PHE A 85 -0.43 5.07 1.87
C PHE A 85 -1.38 6.15 2.38
N ASN A 86 -2.69 5.90 2.38
CA ASN A 86 -3.66 6.79 3.04
C ASN A 86 -3.43 6.86 4.54
N GLY A 87 -2.96 5.78 5.18
CA GLY A 87 -2.54 5.83 6.58
C GLY A 87 -1.42 6.84 6.83
N VAL A 88 -0.49 7.02 5.89
CA VAL A 88 0.56 8.06 6.00
C VAL A 88 -0.03 9.47 5.95
N VAL A 89 -1.05 9.67 5.10
CA VAL A 89 -1.79 10.94 5.00
C VAL A 89 -2.57 11.19 6.28
N GLY A 90 -3.33 10.20 6.76
CA GLY A 90 -4.16 10.30 7.96
C GLY A 90 -3.38 10.53 9.25
N LEU A 91 -2.15 10.00 9.36
CA LEU A 91 -1.27 10.24 10.51
C LEU A 91 -0.73 11.69 10.58
N GLY A 92 -0.77 12.46 9.49
CA GLY A 92 -0.41 13.88 9.48
C GLY A 92 1.10 14.20 9.51
N GLN A 93 1.97 13.26 9.88
CA GLN A 93 3.41 13.52 10.02
C GLN A 93 4.15 13.66 8.68
N PHE A 94 3.65 13.02 7.61
CA PHE A 94 4.27 13.00 6.29
C PHE A 94 3.22 13.14 5.17
N VAL A 95 2.29 14.08 5.31
CA VAL A 95 1.14 14.26 4.40
C VAL A 95 1.57 14.43 2.95
N THR A 96 2.54 15.31 2.68
CA THR A 96 3.02 15.60 1.32
C THR A 96 3.56 14.35 0.65
N LEU A 97 4.38 13.56 1.35
CA LEU A 97 4.86 12.28 0.85
C LEU A 97 3.71 11.29 0.64
N GLY A 98 2.79 11.20 1.60
CA GLY A 98 1.61 10.32 1.52
C GLY A 98 0.77 10.57 0.26
N VAL A 99 0.45 11.84 -0.04
CA VAL A 99 -0.32 12.21 -1.23
C VAL A 99 0.43 11.85 -2.53
N VAL A 100 1.75 12.09 -2.57
CA VAL A 100 2.59 11.68 -3.71
C VAL A 100 2.57 10.17 -3.91
N LEU A 101 2.63 9.37 -2.84
CA LEU A 101 2.57 7.90 -2.92
C LEU A 101 1.22 7.41 -3.45
N VAL A 102 0.11 8.02 -3.02
CA VAL A 102 -1.23 7.70 -3.54
C VAL A 102 -1.33 8.06 -5.03
N GLY A 103 -0.81 9.23 -5.43
CA GLY A 103 -0.76 9.66 -6.83
C GLY A 103 0.05 8.69 -7.72
N LEU A 104 1.24 8.29 -7.26
CA LEU A 104 2.06 7.30 -7.93
C LEU A 104 1.34 5.96 -8.07
N LEU A 105 0.68 5.47 -7.00
CA LEU A 105 -0.06 4.22 -7.03
C LEU A 105 -1.20 4.28 -8.07
N ALA A 106 -1.96 5.37 -8.11
CA ALA A 106 -3.03 5.57 -9.08
C ALA A 106 -2.49 5.57 -10.52
N LYS A 107 -1.40 6.31 -10.77
CA LYS A 107 -0.77 6.38 -12.09
C LYS A 107 -0.24 5.02 -12.54
N ILE A 108 0.43 4.27 -11.66
CA ILE A 108 0.94 2.92 -11.97
C ILE A 108 -0.21 1.96 -12.24
N LYS A 109 -1.32 2.04 -11.48
CA LYS A 109 -2.50 1.22 -11.75
C LYS A 109 -3.05 1.51 -13.16
N ALA A 110 -3.24 2.77 -13.52
CA ALA A 110 -3.69 3.14 -14.86
C ALA A 110 -2.76 2.62 -15.96
N LEU A 111 -1.43 2.73 -15.77
CA LEU A 111 -0.45 2.17 -16.70
C LEU A 111 -0.53 0.64 -16.80
N TYR A 112 -0.76 -0.05 -15.68
CA TYR A 112 -0.89 -1.51 -15.65
C TYR A 112 -2.17 -1.99 -16.35
N ASP A 113 -3.27 -1.23 -16.26
CA ASP A 113 -4.47 -1.51 -17.04
C ASP A 113 -4.20 -1.32 -18.54
N ALA A 114 -3.54 -0.24 -18.94
CA ALA A 114 -3.19 0.00 -20.34
C ALA A 114 -2.22 -1.06 -20.91
N ILE A 115 -1.24 -1.52 -20.12
CA ILE A 115 -0.36 -2.64 -20.50
C ILE A 115 -1.17 -3.93 -20.63
N TYR A 116 -2.13 -4.16 -19.74
CA TYR A 116 -2.98 -5.34 -19.83
C TYR A 116 -3.80 -5.37 -21.12
N GLU A 117 -4.36 -4.23 -21.52
CA GLU A 117 -5.10 -4.07 -22.78
C GLU A 117 -4.19 -4.25 -24.00
N LEU A 118 -2.99 -3.67 -23.98
CA LEU A 118 -2.01 -3.81 -25.07
C LEU A 118 -1.62 -5.27 -25.33
N TYR A 119 -1.45 -6.06 -24.27
CA TYR A 119 -1.02 -7.46 -24.34
C TYR A 119 -2.20 -8.44 -24.38
N GLU A 120 -3.45 -7.96 -24.45
CA GLU A 120 -4.64 -8.81 -24.40
C GLU A 120 -4.65 -9.87 -25.52
N ALA A 121 -4.29 -9.48 -26.74
CA ALA A 121 -4.20 -10.39 -27.88
C ALA A 121 -3.17 -11.51 -27.66
N GLU A 122 -1.99 -11.17 -27.14
CA GLU A 122 -0.95 -12.15 -26.81
C GLU A 122 -1.42 -13.11 -25.70
N PHE A 123 -2.11 -12.58 -24.68
CA PHE A 123 -2.70 -13.41 -23.63
C PHE A 123 -3.75 -14.38 -24.18
N LYS A 124 -4.57 -13.97 -25.17
CA LYS A 124 -5.53 -14.86 -25.85
C LYS A 124 -4.82 -15.94 -26.64
N THR A 125 -3.85 -15.57 -27.47
CA THR A 125 -3.07 -16.50 -28.32
C THR A 125 -2.39 -17.59 -27.51
N PHE A 126 -1.86 -17.25 -26.33
CA PHE A 126 -1.20 -18.22 -25.46
C PHE A 126 -2.15 -18.96 -24.50
N GLY A 127 -3.47 -18.75 -24.59
CA GLY A 127 -4.47 -19.43 -23.75
C GLY A 127 -4.46 -19.01 -22.27
N LEU A 128 -3.97 -17.80 -21.95
CA LEU A 128 -3.88 -17.30 -20.58
C LEU A 128 -5.15 -16.59 -20.09
N LEU A 129 -6.10 -16.33 -20.98
CA LEU A 129 -7.42 -15.85 -20.63
C LEU A 129 -8.33 -17.08 -20.59
N GLU A 130 -8.65 -17.54 -19.38
CA GLU A 130 -9.66 -18.58 -19.22
C GLU A 130 -10.94 -18.11 -19.93
N LYS A 131 -11.39 -18.87 -20.93
CA LYS A 131 -12.81 -18.92 -21.21
C LYS A 131 -13.43 -19.54 -19.95
N GLN A 132 -14.23 -18.77 -19.23
CA GLN A 132 -15.30 -19.36 -18.44
C GLN A 132 -16.18 -20.13 -19.43
N THR A 133 -15.91 -21.42 -19.62
CA THR A 133 -16.98 -22.33 -19.98
C THR A 133 -17.87 -22.38 -18.75
N VAL A 134 -18.96 -21.64 -18.82
CA VAL A 134 -20.08 -21.76 -17.89
C VAL A 134 -20.52 -23.24 -17.94
N SER A 135 -20.11 -24.01 -16.95
CA SER A 135 -20.84 -25.20 -16.54
C SER A 135 -21.84 -24.75 -15.48
N ASP A 136 -23.10 -25.07 -15.72
CA ASP A 136 -24.31 -24.67 -14.99
C ASP A 136 -24.17 -24.44 -13.47
N PRO A 137 -24.86 -23.43 -12.91
CA PRO A 137 -25.00 -23.26 -11.48
C PRO A 137 -26.01 -24.28 -10.93
N SER A 138 -25.52 -25.40 -10.43
CA SER A 138 -26.31 -26.26 -9.54
C SER A 138 -26.60 -25.51 -8.23
N HIS A 139 -27.82 -24.96 -8.12
CA HIS A 139 -28.61 -24.73 -6.91
C HIS A 139 -27.83 -24.55 -5.59
N ILE A 140 -27.62 -23.30 -5.17
CA ILE A 140 -27.46 -22.99 -3.75
C ILE A 140 -28.88 -22.75 -3.23
N SER A 141 -29.40 -23.67 -2.43
CA SER A 141 -30.67 -23.50 -1.73
C SER A 141 -30.58 -22.34 -0.74
N SER A 142 -31.68 -21.63 -0.56
CA SER A 142 -31.87 -20.48 0.33
C SER A 142 -31.64 -20.77 1.82
N GLU A 143 -31.28 -21.99 2.20
CA GLU A 143 -31.13 -22.43 3.60
C GLU A 143 -29.69 -22.34 4.13
N GLN A 144 -28.68 -22.05 3.29
CA GLN A 144 -27.28 -21.95 3.72
C GLN A 144 -26.76 -20.51 3.94
N ILE A 145 -27.61 -19.49 3.79
CA ILE A 145 -27.24 -18.09 4.05
C ILE A 145 -27.37 -17.73 5.56
N GLY A 146 -28.05 -18.56 6.36
CA GLY A 146 -28.32 -18.28 7.78
C GLY A 146 -27.17 -18.52 8.77
N THR A 147 -26.05 -19.12 8.36
CA THR A 147 -25.03 -19.64 9.29
C THR A 147 -23.65 -18.99 9.16
N LEU A 148 -23.50 -17.92 8.37
CA LEU A 148 -22.20 -17.22 8.20
C LEU A 148 -22.21 -15.75 8.65
N ASN A 149 -23.24 -15.27 9.35
CA ASN A 149 -23.23 -13.98 10.05
C ASN A 149 -22.82 -14.13 11.53
N GLY A 150 -21.78 -14.93 11.79
CA GLY A 150 -21.22 -15.17 13.12
C GLY A 150 -20.06 -14.25 13.50
N GLU A 151 -19.97 -13.05 12.93
CA GLU A 151 -19.05 -12.01 13.39
C GLU A 151 -19.84 -10.88 14.07
N GLU A 152 -20.15 -11.14 15.34
CA GLU A 152 -20.25 -10.21 16.47
C GLU A 152 -20.13 -8.70 16.11
N ILE A 153 -21.26 -8.14 15.68
CA ILE A 153 -21.51 -6.69 15.69
C ILE A 153 -21.97 -6.34 17.11
N GLY A 154 -21.35 -5.30 17.68
CA GLY A 154 -21.29 -4.98 19.09
C GLY A 154 -22.60 -4.99 19.88
N GLU A 155 -22.46 -5.28 21.18
CA GLU A 155 -23.53 -5.24 22.17
C GLU A 155 -24.11 -3.83 22.32
N GLU A 156 -25.44 -3.73 22.20
CA GLU A 156 -26.20 -2.54 22.54
C GLU A 156 -26.30 -2.40 24.06
N ILE A 157 -25.81 -1.28 24.59
CA ILE A 157 -25.91 -0.94 26.01
C ILE A 157 -27.36 -0.48 26.29
N ASN A 158 -28.13 -1.29 27.01
CA ASN A 158 -29.42 -0.87 27.53
C ASN A 158 -29.23 -0.30 28.94
N ILE A 159 -29.36 1.02 29.06
CA ILE A 159 -29.34 1.72 30.36
C ILE A 159 -30.77 1.65 30.89
N ASP A 160 -31.02 0.73 31.82
CA ASP A 160 -32.19 0.80 32.70
C ASP A 160 -31.71 1.05 34.14
N GLU A 161 -32.18 2.17 34.70
CA GLU A 161 -31.97 2.58 36.08
C GLU A 161 -32.77 1.70 37.06
N GLN A 162 -32.21 1.48 38.26
CA GLN A 162 -32.84 1.42 39.61
C GLN A 162 -32.09 0.42 40.56
N PRO A 163 -32.26 0.44 41.90
CA PRO A 163 -31.58 1.34 42.82
C PRO A 163 -30.80 0.63 43.97
N THR A 164 -29.80 1.34 44.51
CA THR A 164 -29.21 1.31 45.87
C THR A 164 -28.97 -0.03 46.61
N GLN A 165 -27.70 -0.24 47.02
CA GLN A 165 -27.32 -0.55 48.41
C GLN A 165 -25.84 -0.18 48.65
N LYS A 166 -25.57 0.65 49.67
CA LYS A 166 -24.21 0.90 50.23
C LYS A 166 -23.91 -0.20 51.27
N PRO A 167 -22.63 -0.58 51.50
CA PRO A 167 -21.89 0.06 52.58
C PRO A 167 -20.36 0.25 52.38
N ASP A 168 -19.89 1.33 53.00
CA ASP A 168 -18.65 1.61 53.74
C ASP A 168 -17.22 1.25 53.26
N MET A 169 -16.48 2.35 53.05
CA MET A 169 -15.11 2.69 53.50
C MET A 169 -13.99 1.64 53.53
N ALA A 170 -12.96 1.86 52.71
CA ALA A 170 -11.59 2.13 53.19
C ALA A 170 -10.71 2.65 52.04
N ALA A 171 -10.07 3.78 52.26
CA ALA A 171 -9.04 4.33 51.39
C ALA A 171 -7.69 3.70 51.75
N GLU A 172 -7.01 3.06 50.80
CA GLU A 172 -5.57 2.82 50.91
C GLU A 172 -4.83 3.08 49.60
N ASN A 173 -3.72 3.79 49.77
CA ASN A 173 -2.78 4.25 48.79
C ASN A 173 -1.97 3.09 48.19
N PHE A 174 -1.75 3.10 46.88
CA PHE A 174 -0.66 2.34 46.28
C PHE A 174 0.13 3.18 45.27
N ALA A 175 0.87 4.15 45.81
CA ALA A 175 1.99 4.78 45.13
C ALA A 175 3.29 4.21 45.74
N ALA A 176 3.93 3.24 45.08
CA ALA A 176 5.36 2.93 45.27
C ALA A 176 5.83 1.78 44.36
N VAL A 177 6.00 1.98 43.05
CA VAL A 177 6.94 1.12 42.32
C VAL A 177 7.64 1.88 41.17
N TYR A 178 8.94 2.10 41.37
CA TYR A 178 9.98 2.58 40.44
C TYR A 178 10.11 4.09 40.17
N GLY A 179 10.85 4.72 41.10
CA GLY A 179 11.52 6.00 40.88
C GLY A 179 12.69 5.95 39.90
N SER A 180 12.74 7.00 39.06
CA SER A 180 13.87 7.89 38.79
C SER A 180 15.31 7.37 38.93
N ARG A 181 16.06 7.44 37.82
CA ARG A 181 17.48 7.84 37.85
C ARG A 181 17.85 8.71 36.63
N LYS A 182 18.07 10.00 36.88
CA LYS A 182 18.81 10.94 36.02
C LYS A 182 20.32 10.77 36.26
N LYS A 183 21.15 10.93 35.22
CA LYS A 183 22.47 11.58 35.32
C LYS A 183 22.96 12.16 33.99
N ASP A 184 23.64 13.28 34.11
CA ASP A 184 23.93 14.37 33.16
C ASP A 184 24.99 14.15 32.04
N LYS A 185 24.73 14.83 30.90
CA LYS A 185 25.57 15.72 30.03
C LYS A 185 26.91 15.28 29.41
N LYS A 186 27.00 15.52 28.07
CA LYS A 186 27.93 16.52 27.48
C LYS A 186 27.46 17.02 26.09
N LYS A 187 27.35 18.35 25.93
CA LYS A 187 27.01 19.07 24.68
C LYS A 187 28.26 19.23 23.80
N VAL A 188 28.18 18.83 22.53
CA VAL A 188 29.16 19.18 21.48
C VAL A 188 28.51 20.18 20.52
N LYS A 189 29.13 21.36 20.37
CA LYS A 189 28.70 22.43 19.45
C LYS A 189 28.82 21.97 17.99
N LYS A 190 27.72 21.95 17.22
CA LYS A 190 27.75 21.73 15.76
C LYS A 190 27.88 23.07 15.03
N LYS A 191 28.91 23.18 14.18
CA LYS A 191 29.08 24.24 13.18
C LYS A 191 27.84 24.34 12.27
N LYS A 192 27.33 25.56 12.04
CA LYS A 192 26.33 25.86 11.01
C LYS A 192 26.89 25.44 9.63
N LYS A 193 26.24 24.49 8.96
CA LYS A 193 26.44 24.27 7.53
C LYS A 193 25.64 25.34 6.78
N LYS A 194 26.28 26.02 5.83
CA LYS A 194 25.62 26.94 4.90
C LYS A 194 24.50 26.18 4.16
N GLY A 195 23.35 26.85 3.98
CA GLY A 195 22.21 26.31 3.24
C GLY A 195 22.64 25.82 1.86
N SER A 196 22.05 24.70 1.43
CA SER A 196 22.19 24.23 0.06
C SER A 196 21.35 25.14 -0.83
N ALA A 197 21.79 25.40 -2.07
CA ALA A 197 21.06 26.21 -3.06
C ALA A 197 19.61 25.74 -3.34
N MET A 198 19.23 24.56 -2.84
CA MET A 198 17.85 24.05 -2.88
C MET A 198 16.92 24.69 -1.84
N ASP A 199 17.43 25.21 -0.71
CA ASP A 199 16.62 25.90 0.30
C ASP A 199 16.12 27.27 -0.21
N ASP A 200 16.81 27.90 -1.18
CA ASP A 200 16.36 29.15 -1.84
C ASP A 200 15.28 28.91 -2.92
N ILE A 201 15.06 27.66 -3.35
CA ILE A 201 14.08 27.34 -4.42
C ILE A 201 12.71 26.96 -3.83
N PHE A 202 12.67 26.47 -2.60
CA PHE A 202 11.46 25.90 -1.98
C PHE A 202 11.16 26.40 -0.56
N GLY A 203 11.91 27.40 -0.07
CA GLY A 203 11.73 28.04 1.24
C GLY A 203 11.00 29.37 1.15
#